data_AF-A0A7L2VWX5-F1
#
_entry.id   AF-A0A7L2VWX5-F1
#
_cell.length_a   1.000
_cell.length_b   1.000
_cell.length_c   1.000
_cell.angle_alpha   90.00
_cell.angle_beta   90.00
_cell.angle_gamma   90.00
#
_symmetry.space_group_name_H-M   'P 1'
#
loop_
_entity.id
_entity.type
_entity.pdbx_description
1 polymer ?
#
loop_
_entity_poly.entity_id
_entity_poly.type
_entity_poly.pdbx_seq_one_letter_code
_entity_poly.pdbx_strand_id
1 'polypeptide(L)'
;TKMAAATSELLTGWCLFGLALLAILIFCWVYVRKYQSRRESEVISTITAIFALAVALISSALLPVDIFLVSYMKNQNGTFKDWADANVSRQIEDTVLYGYYTLYSIILFCVFLWIPFVYFYYEEKEEDDGNTCLVKVRSKFLPAVVFVPVVLVLCLVILFLSLSAVNPRKTKILILDAFLLFLFADGLTALSFSISSLTVIGMLAAITYTAYGMSALPLNLIKGTTSAAYERLENTEDIEEVEQHLLRIKSKCRDGRPLSSRDRRTVQQLEERLRTLRRRERHLESIEKSWWTKFCEAIRPLKV
;
A
#
# COMPACT_ATOMS: atom_id res chain seq x y z
N THR A 1 -9.42 -44.15 12.26
CA THR A 1 -9.84 -42.93 12.99
C THR A 1 -8.73 -41.89 13.08
N LYS A 2 -7.47 -42.24 13.40
CA LYS A 2 -6.34 -41.29 13.46
C LYS A 2 -6.00 -40.56 12.14
N MET A 3 -6.09 -41.23 10.98
CA MET A 3 -5.85 -40.57 9.68
C MET A 3 -6.92 -39.52 9.31
N ALA A 4 -8.18 -39.75 9.68
CA ALA A 4 -9.28 -38.82 9.37
C ALA A 4 -9.15 -37.50 10.16
N ALA A 5 -8.68 -37.58 11.41
CA ALA A 5 -8.38 -36.40 12.23
C ALA A 5 -7.19 -35.61 11.66
N ALA A 6 -6.13 -36.28 11.20
CA ALA A 6 -4.99 -35.60 10.56
C ALA A 6 -5.39 -34.86 9.27
N THR A 7 -6.26 -35.46 8.44
CA THR A 7 -6.76 -34.81 7.22
C THR A 7 -7.67 -33.62 7.50
N SER A 8 -8.52 -33.69 8.53
CA SER A 8 -9.40 -32.56 8.89
C SER A 8 -8.60 -31.39 9.46
N GLU A 9 -7.56 -31.66 10.25
CA GLU A 9 -6.69 -30.62 10.81
C GLU A 9 -5.85 -29.93 9.72
N LEU A 10 -5.30 -30.70 8.77
CA LEU A 10 -4.61 -30.15 7.60
C LEU A 10 -5.54 -29.31 6.73
N LEU A 11 -6.75 -29.82 6.42
CA LEU A 11 -7.74 -29.10 5.62
C LEU A 11 -8.14 -27.77 6.29
N THR A 12 -8.26 -27.77 7.62
CA THR A 12 -8.56 -26.56 8.41
C THR A 12 -7.41 -25.55 8.33
N GLY A 13 -6.16 -26.01 8.39
CA GLY A 13 -4.96 -25.17 8.22
C GLY A 13 -4.89 -24.52 6.83
N TRP A 14 -5.11 -25.29 5.76
CA TRP A 14 -5.14 -24.75 4.39
C TRP A 14 -6.31 -23.80 4.16
N CYS A 15 -7.47 -24.05 4.78
CA CYS A 15 -8.62 -23.16 4.72
C CYS A 15 -8.33 -21.81 5.41
N LEU A 16 -7.75 -21.83 6.61
CA LEU A 16 -7.32 -20.62 7.32
C LEU A 16 -6.28 -19.83 6.53
N PHE A 17 -5.31 -20.50 5.90
CA PHE A 17 -4.31 -19.87 5.06
C PHE A 17 -4.92 -19.23 3.80
N GLY A 18 -5.83 -19.94 3.12
CA GLY A 18 -6.56 -19.41 1.98
C GLY A 18 -7.43 -18.20 2.34
N LEU A 19 -8.08 -18.23 3.50
CA LEU A 19 -8.86 -17.11 4.03
C LEU A 19 -7.96 -15.89 4.30
N ALA A 20 -6.79 -16.10 4.91
CA ALA A 20 -5.82 -15.04 5.19
C ALA A 20 -5.30 -14.40 3.89
N LEU A 21 -4.94 -15.21 2.88
CA LEU A 21 -4.53 -14.73 1.56
C LEU A 21 -5.63 -13.91 0.88
N LEU A 22 -6.87 -14.37 0.94
CA LEU A 22 -8.01 -13.68 0.36
C LEU A 22 -8.27 -12.35 1.07
N ALA A 23 -8.18 -12.31 2.40
CA ALA A 23 -8.27 -11.09 3.18
C ALA A 23 -7.18 -10.08 2.80
N ILE A 24 -5.93 -10.53 2.61
CA ILE A 24 -4.82 -9.70 2.15
C ILE A 24 -5.12 -9.13 0.75
N LEU A 25 -5.60 -9.95 -0.19
CA LEU A 25 -5.93 -9.49 -1.54
C LEU A 25 -7.07 -8.46 -1.53
N ILE A 26 -8.12 -8.68 -0.74
CA ILE A 26 -9.20 -7.70 -0.55
C ILE A 26 -8.64 -6.41 0.04
N PHE A 27 -7.78 -6.50 1.05
CA PHE A 27 -7.15 -5.34 1.67
C PHE A 27 -6.31 -4.55 0.66
N CYS A 28 -5.45 -5.22 -0.12
CA CYS A 28 -4.67 -4.59 -1.19
C CYS A 28 -5.56 -3.83 -2.18
N TRP A 29 -6.61 -4.49 -2.65
CA TRP A 29 -7.53 -3.91 -3.62
C TRP A 29 -8.24 -2.66 -3.07
N VAL A 30 -8.75 -2.75 -1.84
CA VAL A 30 -9.44 -1.63 -1.18
C VAL A 30 -8.47 -0.50 -0.88
N TYR A 31 -7.27 -0.81 -0.40
CA TYR A 31 -6.24 0.17 -0.08
C TYR A 31 -5.83 0.98 -1.32
N VAL A 32 -5.50 0.30 -2.42
CA VAL A 32 -5.13 0.98 -3.67
C VAL A 32 -6.29 1.82 -4.19
N ARG A 33 -7.52 1.27 -4.27
CA ARG A 33 -8.68 2.04 -4.74
C ARG A 33 -9.01 3.25 -3.87
N LYS A 34 -8.70 3.21 -2.57
CA LYS A 34 -8.95 4.32 -1.65
C LYS A 34 -7.98 5.48 -1.87
N TYR A 35 -6.69 5.19 -2.06
CA TYR A 35 -5.65 6.21 -2.23
C TYR A 35 -5.38 6.59 -3.69
N GLN A 36 -6.00 5.89 -4.64
CA GLN A 36 -5.94 6.21 -6.06
C GLN A 36 -6.69 7.52 -6.36
N SER A 37 -5.97 8.52 -6.90
CA SER A 37 -6.56 9.77 -7.36
C SER A 37 -7.47 9.51 -8.57
N ARG A 38 -8.70 10.06 -8.53
CA ARG A 38 -9.71 9.92 -9.60
C ARG A 38 -9.34 10.59 -10.92
N ARG A 39 -8.24 11.37 -10.97
CA ARG A 39 -7.96 12.29 -12.08
C ARG A 39 -6.91 11.80 -13.08
N GLU A 40 -6.08 10.82 -12.71
CA GLU A 40 -4.85 10.41 -13.45
C GLU A 40 -4.67 8.87 -13.44
N SER A 41 -5.78 8.12 -13.47
CA SER A 41 -5.77 6.68 -13.18
C SER A 41 -5.59 5.83 -14.45
N GLU A 42 -4.36 5.43 -14.76
CA GLU A 42 -4.11 4.39 -15.77
C GLU A 42 -4.20 2.96 -15.19
N VAL A 43 -4.77 2.05 -15.97
CA VAL A 43 -5.06 0.66 -15.57
C VAL A 43 -3.78 -0.15 -15.31
N ILE A 44 -2.69 0.11 -16.06
CA ILE A 44 -1.45 -0.68 -15.96
C ILE A 44 -0.66 -0.35 -14.68
N SER A 45 -0.55 0.94 -14.34
CA SER A 45 0.12 1.40 -13.12
C SER A 45 -0.61 0.89 -11.87
N THR A 46 -1.95 0.90 -11.91
CA THR A 46 -2.77 0.47 -10.76
C THR A 46 -2.72 -1.04 -10.54
N ILE A 47 -2.78 -1.84 -11.62
CA ILE A 47 -2.56 -3.30 -11.52
C ILE A 47 -1.16 -3.59 -10.98
N THR A 48 -0.14 -2.86 -11.43
CA THR A 48 1.24 -3.03 -10.98
C THR A 48 1.40 -2.72 -9.49
N ALA A 49 0.81 -1.62 -9.03
CA ALA A 49 0.80 -1.27 -7.62
C ALA A 49 0.08 -2.32 -6.76
N ILE A 50 -1.09 -2.80 -7.20
CA ILE A 50 -1.84 -3.87 -6.49
C ILE A 50 -1.00 -5.14 -6.42
N PHE A 51 -0.39 -5.55 -7.53
CA PHE A 51 0.41 -6.76 -7.59
C PHE A 51 1.66 -6.68 -6.70
N ALA A 52 2.44 -5.60 -6.81
CA ALA A 52 3.63 -5.41 -6.00
C ALA A 52 3.30 -5.35 -4.50
N LEU A 53 2.23 -4.63 -4.13
CA LEU A 53 1.77 -4.53 -2.74
C LEU A 53 1.25 -5.88 -2.22
N ALA A 54 0.54 -6.65 -3.06
CA ALA A 54 0.10 -8.00 -2.70
C ALA A 54 1.27 -8.94 -2.45
N VAL A 55 2.28 -8.98 -3.33
CA VAL A 55 3.47 -9.82 -3.12
C VAL A 55 4.22 -9.42 -1.85
N ALA A 56 4.35 -8.13 -1.56
CA ALA A 56 4.98 -7.64 -0.34
C ALA A 56 4.21 -8.07 0.92
N LEU A 57 2.88 -7.93 0.92
CA LEU A 57 2.05 -8.34 2.06
C LEU A 57 2.00 -9.86 2.25
N ILE A 58 1.94 -10.63 1.16
CA ILE A 58 2.03 -12.10 1.20
C ILE A 58 3.36 -12.53 1.84
N SER A 59 4.47 -11.87 1.46
CA SER A 59 5.79 -12.16 2.04
C SER A 59 5.85 -11.81 3.52
N SER A 60 5.26 -10.68 3.93
CA SER A 60 5.15 -10.34 5.35
C SER A 60 4.23 -11.28 6.14
N ALA A 61 3.19 -11.82 5.50
CA ALA A 61 2.28 -12.78 6.11
C ALA A 61 2.86 -14.20 6.20
N LEU A 62 3.91 -14.50 5.43
CA LEU A 62 4.59 -15.79 5.55
C LEU A 62 5.35 -15.92 6.89
N LEU A 63 5.85 -14.82 7.46
CA LEU A 63 6.50 -14.80 8.78
C LEU A 63 5.62 -15.35 9.93
N PRO A 64 4.40 -14.83 10.17
CA PRO A 64 3.54 -15.39 11.20
C PRO A 64 3.09 -16.82 10.89
N VAL A 65 2.95 -17.19 9.60
CA VAL A 65 2.63 -18.57 9.19
C VAL A 65 3.78 -19.52 9.54
N ASP A 66 5.02 -19.12 9.32
CA ASP A 66 6.23 -19.87 9.68
C ASP A 66 6.29 -20.11 11.20
N ILE A 67 6.13 -19.05 11.99
CA ILE A 67 6.06 -19.12 13.46
C ILE A 67 4.95 -20.07 13.90
N PHE A 68 3.77 -19.98 13.27
CA PHE A 68 2.64 -20.86 13.56
C PHE A 68 2.94 -22.31 13.21
N LEU A 69 3.53 -22.59 12.06
CA LEU A 69 3.82 -23.93 11.57
C LEU A 69 4.79 -24.67 12.50
N VAL A 70 5.88 -24.00 12.89
CA VAL A 70 6.84 -24.52 13.87
C VAL A 70 6.18 -24.76 15.22
N SER A 71 5.31 -23.86 15.66
CA SER A 71 4.56 -24.00 16.91
C SER A 71 3.55 -25.14 16.84
N TYR A 72 2.90 -25.33 15.70
CA TYR A 72 1.86 -26.34 15.48
C TYR A 72 2.44 -27.76 15.48
N MET A 73 3.70 -27.92 15.06
CA MET A 73 4.43 -29.19 15.11
C MET A 73 4.84 -29.60 16.53
N LYS A 74 4.79 -28.67 17.49
CA LYS A 74 5.12 -28.92 18.90
C LYS A 74 3.85 -29.10 19.75
N ASN A 75 3.99 -29.90 20.79
CA ASN A 75 3.03 -30.01 21.89
C ASN A 75 3.24 -28.88 22.89
N GLN A 76 2.28 -28.67 23.79
CA GLN A 76 2.41 -27.71 24.90
C GLN A 76 3.64 -27.99 25.79
N ASN A 77 4.13 -29.23 25.80
CA ASN A 77 5.29 -29.66 26.58
C ASN A 77 6.63 -29.43 25.84
N GLY A 78 6.61 -28.80 24.66
CA GLY A 78 7.79 -28.53 23.84
C GLY A 78 8.30 -29.72 23.01
N THR A 79 7.73 -30.91 23.20
CA THR A 79 8.04 -32.11 22.39
C THR A 79 7.34 -32.05 21.03
N PHE A 80 7.93 -32.64 20.00
CA PHE A 80 7.28 -32.78 18.70
C PHE A 80 6.07 -33.72 18.79
N LYS A 81 5.04 -33.46 17.98
CA LYS A 81 3.87 -34.34 17.87
C LYS A 81 4.24 -35.66 17.20
N ASP A 82 3.54 -36.74 17.53
CA ASP A 82 3.80 -38.09 17.02
C ASP A 82 3.68 -38.22 15.48
N TRP A 83 2.97 -37.30 14.82
CA TRP A 83 2.87 -37.24 13.36
C TRP A 83 4.00 -36.44 12.70
N ALA A 84 4.75 -35.67 13.49
CA ALA A 84 5.87 -34.85 13.02
C ALA A 84 7.15 -35.70 13.03
N ASP A 85 7.15 -36.80 12.28
CA ASP A 85 8.36 -37.57 12.00
C ASP A 85 9.42 -36.68 11.34
N ALA A 86 10.70 -36.96 11.59
CA ALA A 86 11.82 -36.15 11.07
C ALA A 86 11.79 -35.96 9.54
N ASN A 87 11.25 -36.92 8.80
CA ASN A 87 11.09 -36.83 7.35
C ASN A 87 9.98 -35.85 6.93
N VAL A 88 8.85 -35.83 7.65
CA VAL A 88 7.73 -34.92 7.38
C VAL A 88 8.09 -33.48 7.79
N SER A 89 8.80 -33.31 8.91
CA SER A 89 9.32 -32.00 9.37
C SER A 89 10.19 -31.35 8.31
N ARG A 90 11.16 -32.09 7.76
CA ARG A 90 12.06 -31.60 6.72
C ARG A 90 11.33 -31.21 5.45
N GLN A 91 10.35 -32.00 5.01
CA GLN A 91 9.55 -31.66 3.83
C GLN A 91 8.78 -30.34 4.01
N ILE A 92 8.24 -30.11 5.19
CA ILE A 92 7.52 -28.87 5.52
C ILE A 92 8.49 -27.68 5.58
N GLU A 93 9.63 -27.83 6.25
CA GLU A 93 10.70 -26.82 6.32
C GLU A 93 11.22 -26.44 4.92
N ASP A 94 11.53 -27.44 4.09
CA ASP A 94 11.99 -27.23 2.71
C ASP A 94 10.92 -26.50 1.88
N THR A 95 9.65 -26.85 2.04
CA THR A 95 8.54 -26.20 1.33
C THR A 95 8.42 -24.72 1.71
N VAL A 96 8.53 -24.39 2.99
CA VAL A 96 8.51 -23.00 3.48
C VAL A 96 9.74 -22.23 2.97
N LEU A 97 10.92 -22.85 3.01
CA LEU A 97 12.17 -22.27 2.51
C LEU A 97 12.09 -21.93 1.01
N TYR A 98 11.59 -22.85 0.18
CA TYR A 98 11.34 -22.59 -1.23
C TYR A 98 10.29 -21.49 -1.44
N GLY A 99 9.27 -21.43 -0.56
CA GLY A 99 8.29 -20.33 -0.53
C GLY A 99 8.97 -18.97 -0.35
N TYR A 100 9.87 -18.83 0.63
CA TYR A 100 10.65 -17.62 0.84
C TYR A 100 11.51 -17.26 -0.37
N TYR A 101 12.27 -18.22 -0.92
CA TYR A 101 13.11 -17.96 -2.08
C TYR A 101 12.30 -17.52 -3.30
N THR A 102 11.15 -18.14 -3.53
CA THR A 102 10.27 -17.78 -4.65
C THR A 102 9.71 -16.37 -4.46
N LEU A 103 9.16 -16.06 -3.29
CA LEU A 103 8.58 -14.75 -3.00
C LEU A 103 9.62 -13.63 -3.04
N TYR A 104 10.79 -13.82 -2.44
CA TYR A 104 11.87 -12.83 -2.51
C TYR A 104 12.38 -12.64 -3.94
N SER A 105 12.46 -13.70 -4.74
CA SER A 105 12.79 -13.57 -6.17
C SER A 105 11.75 -12.76 -6.94
N ILE A 106 10.47 -12.95 -6.64
CA ILE A 106 9.37 -12.17 -7.25
C ILE A 106 9.43 -10.70 -6.78
N ILE A 107 9.70 -10.43 -5.50
CA ILE A 107 9.88 -9.06 -4.99
C ILE A 107 11.03 -8.38 -5.72
N LEU A 108 12.18 -9.05 -5.79
CA LEU A 108 13.37 -8.54 -6.48
C LEU A 108 13.07 -8.23 -7.94
N PHE A 109 12.40 -9.14 -8.65
CA PHE A 109 11.94 -8.90 -10.01
C PHE A 109 10.99 -7.68 -10.09
N CYS A 110 10.04 -7.56 -9.17
CA CYS A 110 9.09 -6.46 -9.17
C CYS A 110 9.77 -5.11 -8.95
N VAL A 111 10.66 -5.02 -7.97
CA VAL A 111 11.32 -3.77 -7.56
C VAL A 111 12.37 -3.33 -8.58
N PHE A 112 13.18 -4.26 -9.09
CA PHE A 112 14.28 -3.91 -9.98
C PHE A 112 13.90 -3.89 -11.47
N LEU A 113 12.85 -4.62 -11.88
CA LEU A 113 12.49 -4.74 -13.30
C LEU A 113 11.11 -4.15 -13.57
N TRP A 114 10.08 -4.64 -12.87
CA TRP A 114 8.70 -4.34 -13.23
C TRP A 114 8.27 -2.91 -12.89
N ILE A 115 8.53 -2.42 -11.66
CA ILE A 115 8.16 -1.06 -11.24
C ILE A 115 8.89 0.00 -12.07
N PRO A 116 10.22 -0.07 -12.26
CA PRO A 116 10.91 0.89 -13.12
C PRO A 116 10.46 0.83 -14.57
N PHE A 117 10.21 -0.38 -15.11
CA PHE A 117 9.66 -0.54 -16.46
C PHE A 117 8.31 0.16 -16.62
N VAL A 118 7.38 -0.05 -15.69
CA VAL A 118 6.04 0.58 -15.74
C VAL A 118 6.12 2.08 -15.52
N TYR A 119 7.04 2.55 -14.67
CA TYR A 119 7.29 3.97 -14.46
C TYR A 119 7.75 4.66 -15.76
N PHE A 120 8.81 4.15 -16.40
CA PHE A 120 9.31 4.70 -17.67
C PHE A 120 8.29 4.58 -18.81
N TYR A 121 7.55 3.46 -18.88
CA TYR A 121 6.49 3.27 -19.86
C TYR A 121 5.38 4.33 -19.73
N TYR A 122 5.10 4.78 -18.51
CA TYR A 122 4.09 5.81 -18.25
C TYR A 122 4.62 7.22 -18.55
N GLU A 123 5.84 7.54 -18.11
CA GLU A 123 6.45 8.86 -18.35
C GLU A 123 6.58 9.16 -19.86
N GLU A 124 6.89 8.14 -20.67
CA GLU A 124 6.97 8.29 -22.13
C GLU A 124 5.58 8.41 -22.82
N LYS A 125 4.49 8.06 -22.11
CA LYS A 125 3.12 8.20 -22.61
C LYS A 125 2.57 9.61 -22.44
N GLU A 126 3.08 10.38 -21.46
CA GLU A 126 2.70 11.79 -21.24
C GLU A 126 3.38 12.75 -22.23
N GLU A 127 4.54 12.40 -22.79
CA GLU A 127 5.27 13.26 -23.74
C GLU A 127 4.80 13.15 -25.22
N ASP A 128 3.92 12.20 -25.57
CA ASP A 128 3.65 11.82 -26.97
C ASP A 128 2.63 12.71 -27.71
N ASP A 129 2.39 13.94 -27.25
CA ASP A 129 1.48 14.92 -27.86
C ASP A 129 2.14 15.84 -28.92
N GLY A 130 3.40 15.59 -29.35
CA GLY A 130 4.05 16.46 -30.33
C GLY A 130 5.23 15.87 -31.11
N ASN A 131 4.94 15.37 -32.32
CA ASN A 131 5.82 15.21 -33.49
C ASN A 131 7.14 14.40 -33.40
N THR A 132 7.21 13.41 -34.30
CA THR A 132 8.36 12.93 -35.13
C THR A 132 8.71 11.45 -34.92
N CYS A 133 8.23 10.63 -35.86
CA CYS A 133 8.32 9.17 -35.90
C CYS A 133 9.77 8.60 -35.95
N LEU A 134 10.79 9.41 -36.26
CA LEU A 134 12.17 8.95 -36.47
C LEU A 134 13.08 9.05 -35.22
N VAL A 135 12.70 9.83 -34.19
CA VAL A 135 13.38 9.84 -32.87
C VAL A 135 12.85 8.70 -31.97
N LYS A 136 11.69 8.17 -32.33
CA LYS A 136 10.87 7.20 -31.59
C LYS A 136 11.47 5.79 -31.48
N VAL A 137 12.54 5.47 -32.18
CA VAL A 137 13.21 4.13 -32.12
C VAL A 137 14.56 4.21 -31.38
N ARG A 138 15.17 5.38 -31.30
CA ARG A 138 16.49 5.59 -30.70
C ARG A 138 16.42 5.97 -29.22
N SER A 139 15.29 6.51 -28.77
CA SER A 139 14.99 6.75 -27.34
C SER A 139 14.49 5.49 -26.62
N LYS A 140 13.81 4.59 -27.34
CA LYS A 140 13.10 3.41 -26.76
C LYS A 140 13.98 2.24 -26.29
N PHE A 141 15.29 2.30 -26.51
CA PHE A 141 16.21 1.23 -26.10
C PHE A 141 17.19 1.65 -25.02
N LEU A 142 17.34 2.95 -24.74
CA LEU A 142 18.39 3.44 -23.84
C LEU A 142 18.11 3.14 -22.35
N PRO A 143 16.87 3.25 -21.84
CA PRO A 143 16.56 2.82 -20.47
C PRO A 143 16.49 1.30 -20.33
N ALA A 144 15.98 0.59 -21.34
CA ALA A 144 15.90 -0.87 -21.34
C ALA A 144 17.31 -1.53 -21.27
N VAL A 145 18.30 -0.93 -21.93
CA VAL A 145 19.70 -1.40 -21.88
C VAL A 145 20.38 -1.17 -20.53
N VAL A 146 19.91 -0.22 -19.70
CA VAL A 146 20.44 0.00 -18.33
C VAL A 146 19.84 -0.97 -17.31
N PHE A 147 18.60 -1.43 -17.52
CA PHE A 147 17.97 -2.43 -16.64
C PHE A 147 18.39 -3.87 -16.95
N VAL A 148 18.68 -4.20 -18.21
CA VAL A 148 19.19 -5.52 -18.61
C VAL A 148 20.44 -5.98 -17.83
N PRO A 149 21.49 -5.17 -17.58
CA PRO A 149 22.64 -5.60 -16.79
C PRO A 149 22.30 -5.78 -15.30
N VAL A 150 21.41 -4.97 -14.72
CA VAL A 150 20.96 -5.16 -13.33
C VAL A 150 20.20 -6.48 -13.20
N VAL A 151 19.34 -6.78 -14.16
CA VAL A 151 18.57 -8.04 -14.23
C VAL A 151 19.49 -9.23 -14.50
N LEU A 152 20.48 -9.07 -15.37
CA LEU A 152 21.49 -10.10 -15.65
C LEU A 152 22.30 -10.39 -14.39
N VAL A 153 22.75 -9.38 -13.65
CA VAL A 153 23.50 -9.55 -12.39
C VAL A 153 22.62 -10.21 -11.33
N LEU A 154 21.37 -9.79 -11.16
CA LEU A 154 20.45 -10.37 -10.18
C LEU A 154 20.10 -11.83 -10.53
N CYS A 155 19.87 -12.11 -11.82
CA CYS A 155 19.62 -13.46 -12.32
C CYS A 155 20.87 -14.34 -12.17
N LEU A 156 22.07 -13.80 -12.42
CA LEU A 156 23.33 -14.49 -12.19
C LEU A 156 23.52 -14.83 -10.72
N VAL A 157 23.22 -13.91 -9.79
CA VAL A 157 23.27 -14.16 -8.34
C VAL A 157 22.29 -15.26 -7.95
N ILE A 158 21.03 -15.18 -8.39
CA ILE A 158 20.00 -16.18 -8.07
C ILE A 158 20.34 -17.55 -8.66
N LEU A 159 20.81 -17.59 -9.92
CA LEU A 159 21.26 -18.80 -10.60
C LEU A 159 22.47 -19.43 -9.88
N PHE A 160 23.40 -18.61 -9.37
CA PHE A 160 24.55 -19.06 -8.58
C PHE A 160 24.13 -19.68 -7.24
N LEU A 161 23.17 -19.07 -6.54
CA LEU A 161 22.62 -19.63 -5.30
C LEU A 161 21.87 -20.94 -5.56
N SER A 162 21.08 -21.02 -6.62
CA SER A 162 20.27 -22.21 -6.95
C SER A 162 21.11 -23.39 -7.45
N LEU A 163 22.17 -23.14 -8.23
CA LEU A 163 23.10 -24.20 -8.66
C LEU A 163 23.89 -24.81 -7.49
N SER A 164 24.08 -24.07 -6.38
CA SER A 164 24.75 -24.59 -5.19
C SER A 164 23.94 -25.65 -4.44
N ALA A 165 22.62 -25.72 -4.67
CA ALA A 165 21.73 -26.65 -3.95
C ALA A 165 21.55 -28.02 -4.63
N VAL A 166 21.88 -28.19 -5.92
CA VAL A 166 21.35 -29.32 -6.72
C VAL A 166 22.35 -30.44 -7.09
N ASN A 167 23.68 -30.26 -7.13
CA ASN A 167 24.57 -31.41 -7.37
C ASN A 167 26.08 -31.15 -7.18
N PRO A 168 26.80 -31.94 -6.35
CA PRO A 168 28.26 -31.95 -6.36
C PRO A 168 28.78 -32.95 -7.41
N ARG A 169 28.89 -32.53 -8.68
CA ARG A 169 29.72 -33.25 -9.68
C ARG A 169 31.03 -32.51 -9.94
N LYS A 170 32.12 -33.23 -9.65
CA LYS A 170 33.48 -32.83 -9.27
C LYS A 170 34.32 -32.04 -10.29
N THR A 171 33.73 -31.38 -11.28
CA THR A 171 34.51 -30.66 -12.31
C THR A 171 34.13 -29.19 -12.51
N LYS A 172 32.99 -28.73 -11.95
CA LYS A 172 32.65 -27.30 -11.87
C LYS A 172 32.99 -26.65 -10.52
N ILE A 173 33.42 -27.47 -9.55
CA ILE A 173 33.74 -27.04 -8.18
C ILE A 173 35.03 -26.20 -8.15
N LEU A 174 36.00 -26.44 -9.05
CA LEU A 174 37.29 -25.72 -9.01
C LEU A 174 37.18 -24.24 -9.40
N ILE A 175 36.34 -23.91 -10.39
CA ILE A 175 36.12 -22.52 -10.83
C ILE A 175 35.20 -21.79 -9.84
N LEU A 176 34.23 -22.53 -9.26
CA LEU A 176 33.36 -22.03 -8.21
C LEU A 176 34.17 -21.73 -6.95
N ASP A 177 35.00 -22.66 -6.46
CA ASP A 177 35.88 -22.49 -5.31
C ASP A 177 36.91 -21.38 -5.56
N ALA A 178 37.44 -21.21 -6.77
CA ALA A 178 38.33 -20.10 -7.08
C ALA A 178 37.63 -18.73 -7.07
N PHE A 179 36.40 -18.65 -7.58
CA PHE A 179 35.59 -17.42 -7.55
C PHE A 179 35.08 -17.11 -6.14
N LEU A 180 34.70 -18.14 -5.38
CA LEU A 180 34.32 -18.03 -3.97
C LEU A 180 35.54 -17.63 -3.13
N LEU A 181 36.71 -18.23 -3.32
CA LEU A 181 37.95 -17.86 -2.62
C LEU A 181 38.37 -16.42 -2.94
N PHE A 182 38.20 -15.96 -4.19
CA PHE A 182 38.46 -14.57 -4.59
C PHE A 182 37.46 -13.57 -3.99
N LEU A 183 36.17 -13.94 -3.88
CA LEU A 183 35.14 -13.11 -3.25
C LEU A 183 35.21 -13.14 -1.71
N PHE A 184 35.65 -14.26 -1.13
CA PHE A 184 35.74 -14.47 0.32
C PHE A 184 37.04 -13.96 0.94
N ALA A 185 38.14 -13.83 0.18
CA ALA A 185 39.40 -13.33 0.70
C ALA A 185 39.31 -11.87 1.18
N ASP A 186 38.68 -10.98 0.39
CA ASP A 186 38.56 -9.55 0.72
C ASP A 186 37.12 -8.99 0.63
N GLY A 187 36.23 -9.64 -0.13
CA GLY A 187 34.91 -9.12 -0.48
C GLY A 187 33.80 -9.43 0.52
N LEU A 188 33.84 -10.58 1.21
CA LEU A 188 32.75 -10.98 2.11
C LEU A 188 32.56 -10.02 3.27
N THR A 189 33.67 -9.55 3.85
CA THR A 189 33.67 -8.61 4.97
C THR A 189 33.13 -7.26 4.51
N ALA A 190 33.57 -6.77 3.35
CA ALA A 190 33.08 -5.53 2.75
C ALA A 190 31.60 -5.61 2.35
N LEU A 191 31.16 -6.75 1.81
CA LEU A 191 29.76 -7.01 1.47
C LEU A 191 28.89 -7.12 2.72
N SER A 192 29.31 -7.84 3.75
CA SER A 192 28.59 -7.92 5.02
C SER A 192 28.47 -6.55 5.69
N PHE A 193 29.51 -5.71 5.60
CA PHE A 193 29.50 -4.34 6.11
C PHE A 193 28.60 -3.43 5.29
N SER A 194 28.60 -3.56 3.96
CA SER A 194 27.72 -2.81 3.07
C SER A 194 26.25 -3.19 3.30
N ILE A 195 25.94 -4.48 3.41
CA ILE A 195 24.60 -4.96 3.74
C ILE A 195 24.20 -4.45 5.12
N SER A 196 25.07 -4.57 6.13
CA SER A 196 24.79 -4.11 7.49
C SER A 196 24.52 -2.60 7.53
N SER A 197 25.38 -1.77 6.93
CA SER A 197 25.17 -0.32 6.87
C SER A 197 23.88 0.07 6.13
N LEU A 198 23.57 -0.60 5.02
CA LEU A 198 22.32 -0.39 4.29
C LEU A 198 21.11 -0.80 5.13
N THR A 199 21.18 -1.91 5.87
CA THR A 199 20.09 -2.32 6.78
C THR A 199 19.89 -1.34 7.92
N VAL A 200 20.96 -0.74 8.48
CA VAL A 200 20.80 0.31 9.51
C VAL A 200 20.05 1.52 8.95
N ILE A 201 20.42 1.99 7.75
CA ILE A 201 19.74 3.10 7.08
C ILE A 201 18.27 2.74 6.80
N GLY A 202 18.03 1.54 6.27
CA GLY A 202 16.67 1.03 6.01
C GLY A 202 15.84 0.94 7.29
N MET A 203 16.43 0.49 8.40
CA MET A 203 15.77 0.41 9.70
C MET A 203 15.43 1.80 10.26
N LEU A 204 16.32 2.79 10.13
CA LEU A 204 16.04 4.16 10.54
C LEU A 204 14.87 4.76 9.73
N ALA A 205 14.86 4.55 8.41
CA ALA A 205 13.76 4.95 7.54
C ALA A 205 12.44 4.25 7.92
N ALA A 206 12.50 2.94 8.19
CA ALA A 206 11.33 2.16 8.60
C ALA A 206 10.79 2.63 9.96
N ILE A 207 11.65 2.88 10.95
CA ILE A 207 11.24 3.37 12.28
C ILE A 207 10.60 4.74 12.16
N THR A 208 11.22 5.69 11.45
CA THR A 208 10.67 7.05 11.30
C THR A 208 9.33 7.06 10.57
N TYR A 209 9.23 6.33 9.45
CA TYR A 209 7.99 6.21 8.68
C TYR A 209 6.88 5.52 9.49
N THR A 210 7.21 4.41 10.16
CA THR A 210 6.24 3.65 10.96
C THR A 210 5.81 4.43 12.20
N ALA A 211 6.74 5.09 12.90
CA ALA A 211 6.44 5.92 14.06
C ALA A 211 5.51 7.08 13.68
N TYR A 212 5.78 7.77 12.58
CA TYR A 212 4.89 8.83 12.09
C TYR A 212 3.53 8.26 11.66
N GLY A 213 3.50 7.19 10.85
CA GLY A 213 2.26 6.57 10.39
C GLY A 213 1.37 6.06 11.54
N MET A 214 1.96 5.38 12.51
CA MET A 214 1.27 4.85 13.69
C MET A 214 0.86 5.95 14.68
N SER A 215 1.56 7.09 14.72
CA SER A 215 1.19 8.23 15.59
C SER A 215 0.16 9.14 14.93
N ALA A 216 0.22 9.33 13.62
CA ALA A 216 -0.68 10.20 12.88
C ALA A 216 -2.13 9.66 12.89
N LEU A 217 -2.32 8.33 12.87
CA LEU A 217 -3.64 7.71 12.90
C LEU A 217 -4.42 8.02 14.19
N PRO A 218 -3.93 7.74 15.41
CA PRO A 218 -4.61 8.11 16.65
C PRO A 218 -4.70 9.63 16.84
N LEU A 219 -3.69 10.39 16.40
CA LEU A 219 -3.76 11.86 16.49
C LEU A 219 -4.85 12.44 15.58
N ASN A 220 -5.02 11.92 14.35
CA ASN A 220 -6.10 12.34 13.46
C ASN A 220 -7.47 11.85 13.95
N LEU A 221 -7.54 10.70 14.60
CA LEU A 221 -8.75 10.18 15.26
C LEU A 221 -9.18 11.06 16.46
N ILE A 222 -8.23 11.42 17.33
CA ILE A 222 -8.47 12.26 18.51
C ILE A 222 -8.78 13.70 18.10
N LYS A 223 -8.07 14.21 17.09
CA LYS A 223 -8.31 15.56 16.57
C LYS A 223 -9.72 15.68 16.01
N GLY A 224 -10.28 14.58 15.49
CA GLY A 224 -11.65 14.49 14.99
C GLY A 224 -11.85 15.38 13.77
N THR A 225 -12.42 14.86 12.69
CA THR A 225 -12.98 15.76 11.68
C THR A 225 -14.07 16.58 12.36
N THR A 226 -14.00 17.92 12.25
CA THR A 226 -15.02 18.86 12.74
C THR A 226 -16.40 18.23 12.62
N SER A 227 -17.06 18.00 13.76
CA SER A 227 -18.34 17.29 13.77
C SER A 227 -19.28 17.97 12.79
N ALA A 228 -19.96 17.19 11.94
CA ALA A 228 -20.97 17.74 11.04
C ALA A 228 -22.07 18.53 11.80
N ALA A 229 -22.27 18.22 13.09
CA ALA A 229 -23.13 19.00 13.97
C ALA A 229 -22.54 20.38 14.33
N TYR A 230 -21.22 20.46 14.51
CA TYR A 230 -20.50 21.73 14.73
C TYR A 230 -20.49 22.58 13.45
N GLU A 231 -20.19 21.98 12.29
CA GLU A 231 -20.27 22.67 10.99
C GLU A 231 -21.70 23.14 10.69
N ARG A 232 -22.73 22.41 11.15
CA ARG A 232 -24.11 22.86 11.06
C ARG A 232 -24.42 24.02 12.00
N LEU A 233 -23.93 23.97 13.25
CA LEU A 233 -24.11 25.05 14.20
C LEU A 233 -23.50 26.35 13.66
N GLU A 234 -22.26 26.28 13.16
CA GLU A 234 -21.55 27.41 12.53
C GLU A 234 -22.28 27.91 11.28
N ASN A 235 -22.73 27.01 10.39
CA ASN A 235 -23.46 27.40 9.19
C ASN A 235 -24.86 27.96 9.51
N THR A 236 -25.46 27.63 10.66
CA THR A 236 -26.74 28.19 11.14
C THR A 236 -26.53 29.58 11.73
N GLU A 237 -25.49 29.76 12.53
CA GLU A 237 -25.06 31.06 13.08
C GLU A 237 -24.74 32.07 11.96
N ASP A 238 -24.01 31.64 10.93
CA ASP A 238 -23.72 32.43 9.73
C ASP A 238 -25.00 32.86 8.97
N ILE A 239 -26.01 31.98 8.89
CA ILE A 239 -27.29 32.30 8.23
C ILE A 239 -28.03 33.37 9.04
N GLU A 240 -28.09 33.23 10.37
CA GLU A 240 -28.74 34.18 11.25
C GLU A 240 -28.07 35.57 11.18
N GLU A 241 -26.73 35.63 11.18
CA GLU A 241 -25.99 36.89 11.08
C GLU A 241 -26.27 37.60 9.75
N VAL A 242 -26.24 36.86 8.63
CA VAL A 242 -26.52 37.41 7.29
C VAL A 242 -27.97 37.89 7.19
N GLU A 243 -28.93 37.16 7.76
CA GLU A 243 -30.35 37.54 7.75
C GLU A 243 -30.61 38.79 8.60
N GLN A 244 -29.98 38.90 9.78
CA GLN A 244 -30.02 40.11 10.60
C GLN A 244 -29.44 41.32 9.87
N HIS A 245 -28.31 41.14 9.17
CA HIS A 245 -27.71 42.20 8.35
C HIS A 245 -28.65 42.66 7.23
N LEU A 246 -29.32 41.73 6.57
CA LEU A 246 -30.28 42.02 5.51
C LEU A 246 -31.52 42.76 6.06
N LEU A 247 -32.04 42.34 7.21
CA LEU A 247 -33.13 43.03 7.91
C LEU A 247 -32.74 44.44 8.34
N ARG A 248 -31.50 44.65 8.79
CA ARG A 248 -30.97 45.96 9.19
C ARG A 248 -30.82 46.93 8.01
N ILE A 249 -30.44 46.43 6.84
CA ILE A 249 -30.40 47.25 5.61
C ILE A 249 -31.83 47.54 5.14
N LYS A 250 -32.71 46.54 5.17
CA LYS A 250 -34.11 46.66 4.76
C LYS A 250 -34.92 47.59 5.67
N SER A 251 -34.64 47.62 6.97
CA SER A 251 -35.28 48.52 7.93
C SER A 251 -34.91 49.99 7.69
N LYS A 252 -33.65 50.27 7.34
CA LYS A 252 -33.20 51.61 6.88
C LYS A 252 -33.90 52.08 5.59
N CYS A 253 -34.45 51.14 4.81
CA CYS A 253 -35.17 51.42 3.57
C CYS A 253 -36.69 51.55 3.78
N ARG A 254 -37.20 51.34 5.00
CA ARG A 254 -38.64 51.41 5.30
C ARG A 254 -39.19 52.84 5.23
N ASP A 255 -38.32 53.84 5.22
CA ASP A 255 -38.63 55.27 5.13
C ASP A 255 -38.98 55.75 3.70
N GLY A 256 -39.22 54.83 2.75
CA GLY A 256 -39.67 55.15 1.39
C GLY A 256 -38.60 55.72 0.45
N ARG A 257 -37.35 55.86 0.90
CA ARG A 257 -36.23 56.26 0.03
C ARG A 257 -35.75 55.09 -0.84
N PRO A 258 -35.48 55.33 -2.14
CA PRO A 258 -34.90 54.30 -3.00
C PRO A 258 -33.52 53.89 -2.48
N LEU A 259 -33.23 52.58 -2.52
CA LEU A 259 -31.94 52.01 -2.14
C LEU A 259 -30.79 52.68 -2.87
N SER A 260 -29.76 53.09 -2.12
CA SER A 260 -28.49 53.54 -2.70
C SER A 260 -27.92 52.47 -3.62
N SER A 261 -27.30 52.88 -4.74
CA SER A 261 -26.69 51.95 -5.69
C SER A 261 -25.62 51.04 -5.05
N ARG A 262 -24.97 51.52 -3.98
CA ARG A 262 -24.02 50.74 -3.17
C ARG A 262 -24.73 49.72 -2.28
N ASP A 263 -25.81 50.11 -1.61
CA ASP A 263 -26.60 49.21 -0.75
C ASP A 263 -27.34 48.14 -1.56
N ARG A 264 -27.72 48.46 -2.80
CA ARG A 264 -28.32 47.47 -3.71
C ARG A 264 -27.34 46.35 -4.07
N ARG A 265 -26.05 46.68 -4.24
CA ARG A 265 -25.00 45.68 -4.50
C ARG A 265 -24.70 44.83 -3.27
N THR A 266 -24.67 45.43 -2.08
CA THR A 266 -24.42 44.68 -0.83
C THR A 266 -25.56 43.72 -0.53
N VAL A 267 -26.81 44.13 -0.73
CA VAL A 267 -27.98 43.25 -0.59
C VAL A 267 -27.92 42.07 -1.55
N GLN A 268 -27.55 42.30 -2.82
CA GLN A 268 -27.38 41.22 -3.80
C GLN A 268 -26.29 40.21 -3.37
N GLN A 269 -25.15 40.70 -2.88
CA GLN A 269 -24.07 39.84 -2.37
C GLN A 269 -24.48 39.03 -1.13
N LEU A 270 -25.22 39.66 -0.21
CA LEU A 270 -25.75 39.00 0.99
C LEU A 270 -26.79 37.93 0.61
N GLU A 271 -27.67 38.19 -0.35
CA GLU A 271 -28.63 37.21 -0.86
C GLU A 271 -27.95 36.03 -1.57
N GLU A 272 -26.89 36.27 -2.34
CA GLU A 272 -26.09 35.21 -2.96
C GLU A 272 -25.39 34.34 -1.91
N ARG A 273 -24.82 34.96 -0.87
CA ARG A 273 -24.20 34.24 0.26
C ARG A 273 -25.24 33.41 1.02
N LEU A 274 -26.44 33.95 1.26
CA LEU A 274 -27.52 33.20 1.91
C LEU A 274 -27.97 31.99 1.07
N ARG A 275 -28.03 32.13 -0.26
CA ARG A 275 -28.33 31.01 -1.17
C ARG A 275 -27.27 29.91 -1.13
N THR A 276 -25.98 30.24 -1.00
CA THR A 276 -24.92 29.25 -0.91
C THR A 276 -24.92 28.53 0.43
N LEU A 277 -25.12 29.26 1.54
CA LEU A 277 -25.24 28.68 2.89
C LEU A 277 -26.45 27.72 2.99
N ARG A 278 -27.63 28.10 2.49
CA ARG A 278 -28.83 27.22 2.44
C ARG A 278 -28.69 26.02 1.50
N ARG A 279 -27.82 26.08 0.48
CA ARG A 279 -27.50 24.90 -0.34
C ARG A 279 -26.65 23.92 0.45
N ARG A 280 -25.64 24.40 1.17
CA ARG A 280 -24.78 23.58 2.05
C ARG A 280 -25.60 22.91 3.15
N GLU A 281 -26.51 23.65 3.78
CA GLU A 281 -27.38 23.13 4.84
C GLU A 281 -28.24 21.94 4.36
N ARG A 282 -28.86 22.04 3.17
CA ARG A 282 -29.66 20.96 2.56
C ARG A 282 -28.81 19.73 2.21
N HIS A 283 -27.57 19.94 1.79
CA HIS A 283 -26.64 18.83 1.56
C HIS A 283 -26.28 18.14 2.87
N LEU A 284 -26.00 18.89 3.94
CA LEU A 284 -25.74 18.34 5.28
C LEU A 284 -26.97 17.58 5.82
N GLU A 285 -28.19 18.06 5.55
CA GLU A 285 -29.44 17.39 5.95
C GLU A 285 -29.67 16.05 5.25
N SER A 286 -29.40 16.02 3.94
CA SER A 286 -29.51 14.81 3.11
C SER A 286 -28.51 13.74 3.54
N ILE A 287 -27.31 14.18 3.92
CA ILE A 287 -26.28 13.29 4.46
C ILE A 287 -26.74 12.72 5.81
N GLU A 288 -27.26 13.55 6.72
CA GLU A 288 -27.70 13.11 8.06
C GLU A 288 -28.84 12.08 8.04
N LYS A 289 -29.82 12.24 7.13
CA LYS A 289 -31.02 11.36 7.06
C LYS A 289 -30.76 9.97 6.45
N SER A 290 -29.64 9.74 5.78
CA SER A 290 -29.38 8.47 5.10
C SER A 290 -28.89 7.41 6.08
N TRP A 291 -29.53 6.24 6.14
CA TRP A 291 -29.08 5.08 6.95
C TRP A 291 -27.60 4.72 6.79
N TRP A 292 -27.01 5.10 5.65
CA TRP A 292 -25.59 4.98 5.35
C TRP A 292 -24.67 5.76 6.29
N THR A 293 -25.15 6.77 7.02
CA THR A 293 -24.34 7.53 7.99
C THR A 293 -24.11 6.80 9.29
N LYS A 294 -25.02 5.95 9.79
CA LYS A 294 -24.73 5.15 10.99
C LYS A 294 -23.63 4.11 10.74
N PHE A 295 -23.66 3.50 9.55
CA PHE A 295 -22.61 2.59 9.10
C PHE A 295 -21.31 3.35 8.74
N CYS A 296 -21.42 4.52 8.12
CA CYS A 296 -20.28 5.39 7.85
C CYS A 296 -19.76 6.16 9.07
N GLU A 297 -20.50 6.28 10.18
CA GLU A 297 -20.04 6.84 11.46
C GLU A 297 -19.15 5.83 12.18
N ALA A 298 -19.54 4.56 12.16
CA ALA A 298 -18.71 3.47 12.66
C ALA A 298 -17.41 3.31 11.84
N ILE A 299 -17.42 3.69 10.56
CA ILE A 299 -16.25 3.60 9.65
C ILE A 299 -15.56 4.98 9.46
N ARG A 300 -16.16 6.08 9.93
CA ARG A 300 -15.66 7.46 9.86
C ARG A 300 -14.27 7.68 10.45
N PRO A 301 -13.92 7.06 11.61
CA PRO A 301 -12.56 7.12 12.13
C PRO A 301 -11.48 6.63 11.13
N LEU A 302 -11.84 5.77 10.16
CA LEU A 302 -10.92 5.22 9.19
C LEU A 302 -10.87 6.00 7.87
N LYS A 303 -11.67 7.06 7.69
CA LYS A 303 -11.58 7.97 6.53
C LYS A 303 -10.66 9.15 6.87
N VAL A 304 -9.35 8.87 6.85
CA VAL A 304 -8.32 9.85 6.47
C VAL A 304 -8.33 9.95 4.94
#